data_AF-A0A2M8H0F1-F1
#
_entry.id   AF-A0A2M8H0F1-F1
#
_cell.length_a   1.000
_cell.length_b   1.000
_cell.length_c   1.000
_cell.angle_alpha   90.00
_cell.angle_beta   90.00
_cell.angle_gamma   90.00
#
_symmetry.space_group_name_H-M   'P 1'
#
loop_
_entity.id
_entity.type
_entity.pdbx_description
1 polymer ?
#
loop_
_entity_poly.entity_id
_entity_poly.type
_entity_poly.pdbx_seq_one_letter_code
_entity_poly.pdbx_strand_id
1 'polypeptide(L)'
;MAFSEFEQKRYEKIVGSYIETRRPEPRIRDKLDISYRISGQSIEVFEVRPNWRDSSIIHEHPIAKATYVRTKNNWKIYWMRADLKWHGYEPDSTVKTLEQFIGVIDTDEFGCFWG
;
A
#
# COMPACT_ATOMS: atom_id res chain seq x y z
N MET A 1 -8.24 -16.71 7.38
CA MET A 1 -7.11 -17.50 6.83
C MET A 1 -6.02 -16.52 6.44
N ALA A 2 -4.75 -16.86 6.64
CA ALA A 2 -3.62 -16.06 6.16
C ALA A 2 -3.16 -16.55 4.77
N PHE A 3 -2.34 -15.77 4.08
CA PHE A 3 -1.55 -16.25 2.95
C PHE A 3 -0.67 -17.42 3.38
N SER A 4 -0.42 -18.34 2.45
CA SER A 4 0.62 -19.35 2.65
C SER A 4 2.00 -18.70 2.61
N GLU A 5 3.03 -19.34 3.17
CA GLU A 5 4.41 -18.81 3.15
C GLU A 5 4.92 -18.56 1.72
N PHE A 6 4.54 -19.41 0.75
CA PHE A 6 4.88 -19.23 -0.66
C PHE A 6 4.22 -17.99 -1.28
N GLU A 7 2.92 -17.80 -1.03
CA GLU A 7 2.19 -16.61 -1.48
C GLU A 7 2.78 -15.35 -0.84
N GLN A 8 3.05 -15.39 0.47
CA GLN A 8 3.61 -14.27 1.20
C GLN A 8 4.96 -13.84 0.64
N LYS A 9 5.91 -14.78 0.45
CA LYS A 9 7.22 -14.46 -0.17
C LYS A 9 7.08 -13.90 -1.58
N ARG A 10 6.12 -14.42 -2.37
CA ARG A 10 5.85 -13.90 -3.72
C ARG A 10 5.37 -12.46 -3.67
N TYR A 11 4.39 -12.16 -2.82
CA TYR A 11 3.85 -10.81 -2.68
C TYR A 11 4.86 -9.84 -2.08
N GLU A 12 5.62 -10.28 -1.08
CA GLU A 12 6.72 -9.52 -0.48
C GLU A 12 7.74 -9.12 -1.55
N LYS A 13 8.13 -10.04 -2.44
CA LYS A 13 9.03 -9.74 -3.55
C LYS A 13 8.44 -8.71 -4.52
N ILE A 14 7.17 -8.87 -4.90
CA ILE A 14 6.50 -7.98 -5.85
C ILE A 14 6.34 -6.56 -5.27
N VAL A 15 5.81 -6.45 -4.06
CA VAL A 15 5.60 -5.16 -3.37
C VAL A 15 6.93 -4.52 -3.02
N GLY A 16 7.90 -5.32 -2.57
CA GLY A 16 9.26 -4.89 -2.29
C GLY A 16 9.91 -4.24 -3.50
N SER A 17 9.93 -4.92 -4.65
CA SER A 17 10.50 -4.36 -5.89
C SER A 17 9.77 -3.10 -6.37
N TYR A 18 8.45 -3.03 -6.20
CA TYR A 18 7.69 -1.82 -6.52
C TYR A 18 8.10 -0.65 -5.63
N ILE A 19 8.14 -0.87 -4.32
CA ILE A 19 8.53 0.16 -3.35
C ILE A 19 9.97 0.58 -3.57
N GLU A 20 10.89 -0.33 -3.89
CA GLU A 20 12.27 0.03 -4.23
C GLU A 20 12.36 0.95 -5.46
N THR A 21 11.48 0.75 -6.45
CA THR A 21 11.43 1.59 -7.65
C THR A 21 10.91 3.00 -7.33
N ARG A 22 9.97 3.10 -6.38
CA ARG A 22 9.33 4.37 -5.99
C ARG A 22 9.99 5.08 -4.80
N ARG A 23 10.82 4.37 -4.03
CA ARG A 23 11.51 4.91 -2.85
C ARG A 23 12.35 6.12 -3.27
N PRO A 24 12.20 7.25 -2.58
CA PRO A 24 13.02 8.41 -2.87
C PRO A 24 14.49 8.15 -2.51
N GLU A 25 15.37 9.02 -3.02
CA GLU A 25 16.80 8.92 -2.79
C GLU A 25 17.15 8.78 -1.30
N PRO A 26 18.27 8.12 -0.95
CA PRO A 26 18.66 7.90 0.44
C PRO A 26 18.63 9.15 1.32
N ARG A 27 18.91 10.33 0.74
CA ARG A 27 18.88 11.64 1.41
C ARG A 27 17.48 12.11 1.83
N ILE A 28 16.45 11.62 1.15
CA ILE A 28 15.04 11.98 1.39
C ILE A 28 14.36 10.94 2.27
N ARG A 29 14.90 9.71 2.38
CA ARG A 29 14.34 8.64 3.20
C ARG A 29 14.20 9.01 4.68
N ASP A 30 15.09 9.86 5.20
CA ASP A 30 14.96 10.39 6.56
C ASP A 30 13.74 11.31 6.76
N LYS A 31 13.16 11.82 5.66
CA LYS A 31 11.99 12.73 5.66
C LYS A 31 10.72 12.09 5.09
N LEU A 32 10.86 11.10 4.24
CA LEU A 32 9.77 10.43 3.54
C LEU A 32 10.23 9.03 3.12
N ASP A 33 9.72 8.00 3.76
CA ASP A 33 9.92 6.62 3.33
C ASP A 33 8.58 5.96 3.03
N ILE A 34 8.59 4.98 2.13
CA ILE A 34 7.41 4.19 1.80
C ILE A 34 7.65 2.78 2.32
N SER A 35 6.71 2.28 3.10
CA SER A 35 6.76 0.96 3.67
C SER A 35 5.46 0.20 3.40
N TYR A 36 5.50 -1.10 3.65
CA TYR A 36 4.35 -1.96 3.49
C TYR A 36 4.28 -2.97 4.63
N ARG A 37 3.06 -3.44 4.88
CA ARG A 37 2.75 -4.42 5.91
C ARG A 37 1.81 -5.45 5.33
N ILE A 38 2.20 -6.71 5.42
CA ILE A 38 1.34 -7.84 5.04
C ILE A 38 0.74 -8.40 6.32
N SER A 39 -0.58 -8.35 6.43
CA SER A 39 -1.34 -8.87 7.58
C SER A 39 -2.40 -9.86 7.10
N GLY A 40 -2.12 -11.15 7.32
CA GLY A 40 -3.03 -12.24 6.94
C GLY A 40 -3.22 -12.34 5.43
N GLN A 41 -4.31 -11.76 4.92
CA GLN A 41 -4.66 -11.68 3.49
C GLN A 41 -4.71 -10.23 2.96
N SER A 42 -4.27 -9.28 3.78
CA SER A 42 -4.23 -7.87 3.42
C SER A 42 -2.79 -7.40 3.27
N ILE A 43 -2.56 -6.56 2.27
CA ILE A 43 -1.31 -5.87 2.01
C ILE A 43 -1.63 -4.39 2.14
N GLU A 44 -0.98 -3.72 3.08
CA GLU A 44 -1.15 -2.31 3.38
C GLU A 44 0.13 -1.59 2.99
N VAL A 45 0.02 -0.52 2.21
CA VAL A 45 1.11 0.38 1.84
C VAL A 45 0.88 1.69 2.58
N PHE A 46 1.93 2.17 3.23
CA PHE A 46 1.88 3.37 4.04
C PHE A 46 3.17 4.17 3.91
N GLU A 47 3.02 5.47 3.98
CA GLU A 47 4.12 6.42 4.04
C GLU A 47 4.55 6.62 5.49
N VAL A 48 5.85 6.70 5.70
CA VAL A 48 6.48 6.92 6.98
C VAL A 48 7.19 8.26 6.90
N ARG A 49 6.71 9.24 7.67
CA ARG A 49 7.34 10.56 7.72
C ARG A 49 7.45 11.06 9.16
N PRO A 50 8.57 11.71 9.52
CA PRO A 50 8.67 12.43 10.77
C PRO A 50 7.67 13.58 10.83
N ASN A 51 7.20 13.87 12.04
CA ASN A 51 6.36 15.03 12.29
C ASN A 51 7.14 16.31 11.97
N TRP A 52 6.49 17.25 11.28
CA TRP A 52 7.09 18.53 10.93
C TRP A 52 7.51 19.35 12.16
N ARG A 53 6.88 19.15 13.32
CA ARG A 53 7.24 19.81 14.58
C ARG A 53 8.32 19.09 15.38
N ASP A 54 8.36 17.77 15.32
CA ASP A 54 9.28 16.94 16.10
C ASP A 54 9.70 15.73 15.29
N SER A 55 10.93 15.76 14.80
CA SER A 55 11.49 14.70 13.97
C SER A 55 11.67 13.36 14.70
N SER A 56 11.51 13.34 16.04
CA SER A 56 11.54 12.11 16.84
C SER A 56 10.22 11.36 16.77
N ILE A 57 9.12 12.04 16.41
CA ILE A 57 7.79 11.43 16.27
C ILE A 57 7.60 11.03 14.82
N ILE A 58 7.58 9.74 14.55
CA ILE A 58 7.34 9.17 13.23
C ILE A 58 5.85 8.88 13.08
N HIS A 59 5.23 9.39 12.02
CA HIS A 59 3.85 9.10 11.66
C HIS A 59 3.78 8.13 10.48
N GLU A 60 2.96 7.10 10.63
CA GLU A 60 2.58 6.18 9.56
C GLU A 60 1.28 6.71 8.92
N HIS A 61 1.34 7.08 7.64
CA HIS A 61 0.20 7.52 6.85
C HIS A 61 -0.21 6.38 5.91
N PRO A 62 -1.31 5.66 6.21
CA PRO A 62 -1.81 4.63 5.32
C PRO A 62 -2.26 5.24 3.99
N ILE A 63 -1.72 4.72 2.89
CA ILE A 63 -2.00 5.16 1.52
C ILE A 63 -3.05 4.23 0.91
N ALA A 64 -2.69 2.96 0.79
CA ALA A 64 -3.47 1.97 0.06
C ALA A 64 -3.51 0.64 0.81
N LYS A 65 -4.60 -0.08 0.66
CA LYS A 65 -4.75 -1.43 1.20
C LYS A 65 -5.39 -2.34 0.16
N ALA A 66 -4.74 -3.46 -0.10
CA ALA A 66 -5.30 -4.55 -0.90
C ALA A 66 -5.67 -5.72 0.00
N THR A 67 -6.91 -6.22 -0.07
CA THR A 67 -7.30 -7.44 0.64
C THR A 67 -7.68 -8.52 -0.36
N TYR A 68 -7.01 -9.67 -0.27
CA TYR A 68 -7.31 -10.80 -1.12
C TYR A 68 -8.54 -11.57 -0.62
N VAL A 69 -9.53 -11.71 -1.49
CA VAL A 69 -10.78 -12.43 -1.26
C VAL A 69 -10.70 -13.77 -1.98
N ARG A 70 -10.26 -14.81 -1.27
CA ARG A 70 -10.10 -16.17 -1.82
C ARG A 70 -11.38 -16.73 -2.47
N THR A 71 -12.55 -16.43 -1.90
CA THR A 71 -13.84 -16.91 -2.43
C THR A 71 -14.17 -16.35 -3.81
N LYS A 72 -13.68 -15.14 -4.13
CA LYS A 72 -13.88 -14.48 -5.42
C LYS A 72 -12.62 -14.50 -6.29
N ASN A 73 -11.52 -15.04 -5.77
CA ASN A 73 -10.21 -15.06 -6.41
C ASN A 73 -9.80 -13.66 -6.93
N ASN A 74 -10.04 -12.63 -6.12
CA ASN A 74 -9.76 -11.24 -6.46
C ASN A 74 -9.22 -10.45 -5.27
N TRP A 75 -8.58 -9.34 -5.56
CA TRP A 75 -8.05 -8.37 -4.59
C TRP A 75 -8.98 -7.18 -4.53
N LYS A 76 -9.47 -6.84 -3.36
CA LYS A 76 -10.20 -5.60 -3.13
C LYS A 76 -9.23 -4.47 -2.82
N ILE A 77 -9.40 -3.33 -3.48
CA ILE A 77 -8.59 -2.14 -3.27
C ILE A 77 -9.32 -1.19 -2.33
N TYR A 78 -8.60 -0.69 -1.34
CA TYR A 78 -9.07 0.31 -0.41
C TYR A 78 -8.08 1.47 -0.32
N TRP A 79 -8.61 2.65 -0.08
CA TRP A 79 -7.86 3.88 0.16
C TRP A 79 -8.29 4.49 1.49
N MET A 80 -7.36 5.18 2.16
CA MET A 80 -7.65 5.87 3.41
C MET A 80 -8.18 7.27 3.11
N ARG A 81 -9.41 7.58 3.53
CA ARG A 81 -9.97 8.93 3.41
C ARG A 81 -9.59 9.80 4.60
N ALA A 82 -9.81 11.11 4.46
CA ALA A 82 -9.63 12.10 5.52
C ALA A 82 -10.47 11.83 6.79
N ASP A 83 -11.49 10.95 6.70
CA ASP A 83 -12.26 10.46 7.84
C ASP A 83 -11.56 9.33 8.62
N LEU A 84 -10.32 9.01 8.26
CA LEU A 84 -9.49 7.93 8.80
C LEU A 84 -10.14 6.54 8.67
N LYS A 85 -11.00 6.36 7.66
CA LYS A 85 -11.61 5.07 7.34
C LYS A 85 -11.13 4.57 5.99
N TRP A 86 -11.10 3.25 5.87
CA TRP A 86 -10.83 2.56 4.61
C TRP A 86 -12.09 2.57 3.76
N HIS A 87 -12.01 3.17 2.58
CA HIS A 87 -13.08 3.14 1.58
C HIS A 87 -12.66 2.28 0.40
N GLY A 88 -13.61 1.63 -0.26
CA GLY A 88 -13.33 0.94 -1.51
C GLY A 88 -12.94 1.95 -2.58
N TYR A 89 -11.94 1.61 -3.39
CA TYR A 89 -11.58 2.45 -4.53
C TYR A 89 -12.62 2.21 -5.64
N GLU A 90 -13.51 3.17 -5.88
CA GLU A 90 -14.63 3.00 -6.82
C GLU A 90 -14.24 2.73 -8.29
N PRO A 91 -13.19 3.36 -8.88
CA PRO A 91 -12.90 3.14 -10.30
C PRO A 91 -12.34 1.72 -10.54
N ASP A 92 -11.56 1.20 -9.59
CA ASP A 92 -11.08 -0.20 -9.58
C ASP A 92 -11.30 -0.83 -8.20
N SER A 93 -12.54 -1.24 -7.93
CA SER A 93 -12.87 -1.83 -6.62
C SER A 93 -12.25 -3.21 -6.41
N THR A 94 -11.97 -3.94 -7.49
CA THR A 94 -11.32 -5.24 -7.43
C THR A 94 -10.40 -5.50 -8.61
N VAL A 95 -9.22 -6.03 -8.33
CA VAL A 95 -8.26 -6.48 -9.34
C VAL A 95 -7.99 -7.98 -9.22
N LYS A 96 -7.51 -8.62 -10.29
CA LYS A 96 -7.23 -10.06 -10.28
C LYS A 96 -5.84 -10.37 -9.75
N THR A 97 -4.87 -9.49 -9.97
CA THR A 97 -3.49 -9.69 -9.58
C THR A 97 -2.96 -8.53 -8.74
N LEU A 98 -1.92 -8.81 -7.96
CA LEU A 98 -1.25 -7.78 -7.15
C LEU A 98 -0.54 -6.74 -8.02
N GLU A 99 -0.04 -7.14 -9.20
CA GLU A 99 0.57 -6.23 -10.17
C GLU A 99 -0.44 -5.19 -10.69
N GLN A 100 -1.70 -5.58 -10.90
CA GLN A 100 -2.77 -4.64 -11.23
C GLN A 100 -3.03 -3.66 -10.07
N PHE A 101 -3.03 -4.13 -8.83
CA PHE A 101 -3.15 -3.24 -7.67
C PHE A 101 -2.03 -2.21 -7.62
N ILE A 102 -0.80 -2.64 -7.86
CA ILE A 102 0.36 -1.75 -7.96
C ILE A 102 0.16 -0.74 -9.09
N GLY A 103 -0.29 -1.17 -10.27
CA GLY A 103 -0.61 -0.28 -11.38
C GLY A 103 -1.69 0.76 -11.04
N VAL A 104 -2.71 0.38 -10.26
CA VAL A 104 -3.75 1.31 -9.79
C VAL A 104 -3.17 2.35 -8.82
N ILE A 105 -2.33 1.94 -7.87
CA ILE A 105 -1.62 2.87 -6.97
C ILE A 105 -0.65 3.77 -7.74
N ASP A 106 -0.03 3.26 -8.79
CA ASP A 106 0.95 3.98 -9.58
C ASP A 106 0.29 5.03 -10.48
N THR A 107 -0.78 4.63 -11.16
CA THR A 107 -1.57 5.51 -12.02
C THR A 107 -2.27 6.59 -11.21
N ASP A 108 -2.80 6.22 -10.04
CA ASP A 108 -3.52 7.09 -9.12
C ASP A 108 -4.47 8.06 -9.83
N GLU A 109 -5.38 7.50 -10.65
CA GLU A 109 -6.25 8.29 -11.54
C GLU A 109 -7.04 9.39 -10.83
N PHE A 110 -7.38 9.19 -9.55
CA PHE A 110 -8.11 10.16 -8.74
C PHE A 110 -7.23 10.97 -7.78
N GLY A 111 -5.91 10.80 -7.79
CA GLY A 111 -5.02 11.46 -6.83
C GLY A 111 -5.32 11.07 -5.38
N CYS A 112 -5.90 9.88 -5.18
CA CYS A 112 -6.37 9.39 -3.90
C CYS A 112 -5.24 8.80 -3.05
N PHE A 113 -4.14 8.40 -3.68
CA PHE A 113 -3.03 7.72 -3.02
C PHE A 113 -1.83 8.66 -2.78
N TRP A 114 -1.51 9.53 -3.73
CA TRP A 114 -0.32 10.39 -3.71
C TRP A 114 -0.62 11.89 -3.86
N GLY A 115 -1.90 12.26 -3.87
CA GLY A 115 -2.38 13.64 -3.99
C GLY A 115 -2.28 14.46 -2.70
#